data_AF-A0A7L4TRG4-F1
#
_entry.id   AF-A0A7L4TRG4-F1
#
_cell.length_a   1.000
_cell.length_b   1.000
_cell.length_c   1.000
_cell.angle_alpha   90.00
_cell.angle_beta   90.00
_cell.angle_gamma   90.00
#
_symmetry.space_group_name_H-M   'P 1'
#
loop_
_entity.id
_entity.type
_entity.pdbx_description
1 polymer ?
#
loop_
_entity_poly.entity_id
_entity_poly.type
_entity_poly.pdbx_seq_one_letter_code
_entity_poly.pdbx_strand_id
1 'polypeptide(L)'
;MKLNIELKGAIHQRTHVIQTIIPFIKDYQLIDKVILSSFDHRVIYQAIQHTPEIETAVIVTAALHKPEEYVKHIVETQGYHFLSPLLLDEETTEIIKSGLYIRPDTVNERDQLSIYMK
;
A
#
# COMPACT_ATOMS: atom_id res chain seq x y z
N MET A 1 -2.43 -12.30 -11.24
CA MET A 1 -1.16 -12.02 -10.55
C MET A 1 -0.93 -10.51 -10.60
N LYS A 2 -0.61 -9.88 -9.46
CA LYS A 2 -0.21 -8.46 -9.38
C LYS A 2 1.27 -8.34 -9.00
N LEU A 3 1.91 -7.25 -9.39
CA LEU A 3 3.26 -6.85 -9.01
C LEU A 3 3.19 -5.69 -8.03
N ASN A 4 3.70 -5.86 -6.82
CA ASN A 4 3.86 -4.75 -5.88
C ASN A 4 5.24 -4.10 -6.08
N ILE A 5 5.27 -2.82 -6.45
CA ILE A 5 6.50 -2.02 -6.58
C ILE A 5 6.57 -1.09 -5.37
N GLU A 6 7.53 -1.34 -4.49
CA GLU A 6 7.83 -0.43 -3.41
C GLU A 6 8.62 0.78 -3.91
N LEU A 7 8.04 1.98 -3.83
CA LEU A 7 8.70 3.23 -4.18
C LEU A 7 9.68 3.64 -3.08
N LYS A 8 10.98 3.55 -3.38
CA LYS A 8 12.09 4.01 -2.52
C LYS A 8 12.84 5.16 -3.17
N GLY A 9 13.28 6.10 -2.34
CA GLY A 9 14.12 7.22 -2.75
C GLY A 9 14.35 8.19 -1.60
N ALA A 10 15.25 9.15 -1.78
CA ALA A 10 15.40 10.24 -0.83
C ALA A 10 14.19 11.19 -0.89
N ILE A 11 13.95 11.93 0.19
CA ILE A 11 12.81 12.87 0.33
C ILE A 11 12.72 13.87 -0.84
N HIS A 12 13.87 14.32 -1.36
CA HIS A 12 13.93 15.27 -2.48
C HIS A 12 13.74 14.62 -3.87
N GLN A 13 13.64 13.29 -3.95
CA GLN A 13 13.53 12.52 -5.20
C GLN A 13 12.12 11.99 -5.49
N ARG A 14 11.12 12.29 -4.64
CA ARG A 14 9.74 11.76 -4.77
C ARG A 14 9.18 11.88 -6.19
N THR A 15 9.25 13.09 -6.75
CA THR A 15 8.78 13.37 -8.11
C THR A 15 9.57 12.60 -9.17
N HIS A 16 10.90 12.50 -9.01
CA HIS A 16 11.77 11.81 -9.95
C HIS A 16 11.47 10.29 -9.99
N VAL A 17 11.25 9.66 -8.84
CA VAL A 17 10.92 8.23 -8.74
C VAL A 17 9.61 7.94 -9.50
N ILE A 18 8.58 8.74 -9.25
CA ILE A 18 7.26 8.64 -9.90
C ILE A 18 7.39 8.80 -11.42
N GLN A 19 8.06 9.87 -11.87
CA GLN A 19 8.24 10.19 -13.29
C GLN A 19 9.08 9.15 -14.03
N THR A 20 9.95 8.41 -13.33
CA THR A 20 10.75 7.36 -13.93
C THR A 20 9.96 6.07 -14.10
N ILE A 21 9.17 5.67 -13.10
CA ILE A 21 8.52 4.35 -13.07
C ILE A 21 7.21 4.33 -13.87
N ILE A 22 6.39 5.38 -13.77
CA ILE A 22 5.06 5.42 -14.39
C ILE A 22 5.08 5.21 -15.91
N PRO A 23 5.98 5.85 -16.69
CA PRO A 23 6.03 5.64 -18.13
C PRO A 23 6.19 4.15 -18.50
N PHE A 24 7.08 3.43 -17.81
CA PHE A 24 7.25 1.99 -18.05
C PHE A 24 5.98 1.20 -17.73
N ILE A 25 5.28 1.50 -16.62
CA ILE A 25 4.01 0.82 -16.31
C ILE A 25 3.00 1.00 -17.44
N LYS A 26 2.92 2.21 -18.02
CA LYS A 26 2.00 2.52 -19.13
C LYS A 26 2.45 1.83 -20.42
N ASP A 27 3.72 1.94 -20.78
CA ASP A 27 4.29 1.39 -22.02
C ASP A 27 4.17 -0.13 -22.07
N TYR A 28 4.36 -0.82 -20.93
CA TYR A 28 4.19 -2.26 -20.80
C TYR A 28 2.74 -2.71 -20.53
N GLN A 29 1.78 -1.77 -20.51
CA GLN A 29 0.35 -2.05 -20.28
C GLN A 29 0.09 -2.80 -18.96
N LEU A 30 0.74 -2.33 -17.88
CA LEU A 30 0.71 -2.96 -16.56
C LEU A 30 -0.15 -2.24 -15.53
N ILE A 31 -0.91 -1.21 -15.91
CA ILE A 31 -1.72 -0.36 -15.01
C ILE A 31 -2.57 -1.22 -14.04
N ASP A 32 -3.35 -2.17 -14.55
CA ASP A 32 -4.24 -3.02 -13.73
C ASP A 32 -3.50 -4.13 -12.96
N LYS A 33 -2.21 -4.30 -13.23
CA LYS A 33 -1.36 -5.38 -12.68
C LYS A 33 -0.36 -4.87 -11.65
N VAL A 34 -0.24 -3.56 -11.44
CA VAL A 34 0.74 -2.97 -10.53
C VAL A 34 0.05 -2.39 -9.30
N ILE A 35 0.71 -2.54 -8.15
CA ILE A 35 0.44 -1.79 -6.93
C ILE A 35 1.68 -0.95 -6.65
N LEU A 36 1.51 0.34 -6.38
CA LEU A 36 2.60 1.21 -5.89
C LEU A 36 2.48 1.36 -4.38
N SER A 37 3.47 0.87 -3.63
CA SER A 37 3.48 0.97 -2.16
C SER A 37 4.69 1.76 -1.65
N SER A 38 4.59 2.42 -0.49
CA SER A 38 5.74 3.09 0.13
C SER A 38 5.51 3.39 1.60
N PHE A 39 6.59 3.42 2.38
CA PHE A 39 6.60 4.03 3.72
C PHE A 39 6.52 5.57 3.66
N ASP A 40 6.85 6.18 2.52
CA ASP A 40 6.74 7.62 2.33
C ASP A 40 5.35 7.97 1.77
N HIS A 41 4.37 8.17 2.66
CA HIS A 41 2.99 8.41 2.21
C HIS A 41 2.84 9.68 1.33
N ARG A 42 3.80 10.61 1.37
CA ARG A 42 3.80 11.78 0.47
C ARG A 42 4.10 11.37 -0.98
N VAL A 43 4.94 10.35 -1.20
CA VAL A 43 5.17 9.84 -2.58
C VAL A 43 3.93 9.10 -3.09
N ILE A 44 3.20 8.40 -2.21
CA ILE A 44 1.93 7.76 -2.57
C ILE A 44 0.87 8.78 -2.96
N TYR A 45 0.66 9.81 -2.12
CA TYR A 45 -0.25 10.90 -2.45
C TYR A 45 0.12 11.54 -3.80
N GLN A 46 1.40 11.84 -4.04
CA GLN A 46 1.85 12.36 -5.33
C GLN A 46 1.55 11.39 -6.48
N ALA A 47 1.78 10.09 -6.33
CA ALA A 47 1.51 9.09 -7.35
C ALA A 47 0.02 9.04 -7.72
N ILE A 48 -0.89 9.14 -6.75
CA ILE A 48 -2.34 9.18 -6.98
C ILE A 48 -2.72 10.40 -7.83
N GLN A 49 -2.16 11.58 -7.54
CA GLN A 49 -2.47 12.79 -8.31
C GLN A 49 -1.97 12.72 -9.77
N HIS A 50 -0.94 11.92 -10.06
CA HIS A 50 -0.39 11.78 -11.42
C HIS A 50 -0.98 10.58 -12.19
N THR A 51 -1.35 9.52 -11.48
CA THR A 51 -1.87 8.27 -12.04
C THR A 51 -2.94 7.67 -11.13
N PRO A 52 -4.15 8.24 -11.10
CA PRO A 52 -5.25 7.73 -10.28
C PRO A 52 -5.71 6.32 -10.69
N GLU A 53 -5.33 5.86 -11.89
CA GLU A 53 -5.68 4.55 -12.43
C GLU A 53 -4.85 3.38 -11.84
N ILE A 54 -3.70 3.66 -11.22
CA ILE A 54 -2.83 2.63 -10.64
C ILE A 54 -3.21 2.40 -9.18
N GLU A 55 -3.38 1.14 -8.76
CA GLU A 55 -3.60 0.82 -7.35
C GLU A 55 -2.40 1.28 -6.51
N THR A 56 -2.67 1.94 -5.37
CA THR A 56 -1.63 2.37 -4.45
C THR A 56 -1.85 1.79 -3.06
N ALA A 57 -0.81 1.83 -2.23
CA ALA A 57 -0.90 1.45 -0.82
C ALA A 57 0.10 2.23 0.04
N VAL A 58 -0.29 2.54 1.26
CA VAL A 58 0.67 2.95 2.30
C VAL A 58 1.31 1.73 2.93
N ILE A 59 2.56 1.85 3.40
CA ILE A 59 3.20 0.84 4.25
C ILE A 59 3.43 1.45 5.63
N VAL A 60 2.94 0.79 6.67
CA VAL A 60 3.08 1.27 8.05
C VAL A 60 3.82 0.26 8.93
N THR A 61 4.66 0.77 9.82
CA THR A 61 5.39 -0.03 10.82
C THR A 61 4.84 0.14 12.24
N ALA A 62 3.72 0.84 12.38
CA ALA A 62 3.01 1.04 13.64
C ALA A 62 1.54 0.67 13.48
N ALA A 63 0.92 0.15 14.54
CA ALA A 63 -0.51 -0.04 14.62
C ALA A 63 -1.20 1.33 14.69
N LEU A 64 -1.71 1.80 13.55
CA LEU A 64 -2.45 3.06 13.50
C LEU A 64 -3.83 2.87 14.12
N HIS A 65 -4.24 3.79 14.99
CA HIS A 65 -5.62 3.82 15.47
C HIS A 65 -6.52 4.41 14.37
N LYS A 66 -7.57 3.66 13.98
CA LYS A 66 -8.49 4.02 12.88
C LYS A 66 -7.77 4.30 11.55
N PRO A 67 -7.01 3.33 11.01
CA PRO A 67 -6.23 3.54 9.80
C PRO A 67 -7.09 3.92 8.59
N GLU A 68 -8.34 3.46 8.52
CA GLU A 68 -9.28 3.75 7.44
C GLU A 68 -9.51 5.25 7.22
N GLU A 69 -9.57 6.04 8.31
CA GLU A 69 -9.74 7.49 8.23
C GLU A 69 -8.54 8.15 7.56
N TYR A 70 -7.33 7.78 8.00
CA TYR A 70 -6.10 8.30 7.44
C TYR A 70 -5.88 7.86 5.99
N VAL A 71 -6.03 6.56 5.73
CA VAL A 71 -5.72 5.96 4.43
C VAL A 71 -6.66 6.47 3.35
N LYS A 72 -7.97 6.57 3.61
CA LYS A 72 -8.96 7.00 2.62
C LYS A 72 -9.10 8.49 2.49
N HIS A 73 -9.11 9.22 3.61
CA HIS A 73 -9.46 10.64 3.59
C HIS A 73 -8.25 11.57 3.60
N ILE A 74 -7.08 11.09 4.01
CA ILE A 74 -5.85 11.91 4.05
C ILE A 74 -4.88 11.51 2.94
N VAL A 75 -4.67 10.20 2.71
CA VAL A 75 -3.76 9.72 1.65
C VAL A 75 -4.47 9.45 0.33
N GLU A 76 -5.79 9.24 0.36
CA GLU A 76 -6.63 8.97 -0.82
C GLU A 76 -6.34 7.62 -1.50
N THR A 77 -5.97 6.60 -0.72
CA THR A 77 -5.78 5.23 -1.21
C THR A 77 -6.70 4.23 -0.53
N GLN A 78 -6.74 3.01 -1.05
CA GLN A 78 -7.44 1.87 -0.45
C GLN A 78 -6.47 0.78 0.01
N GLY A 79 -5.18 0.85 -0.35
CA GLY A 79 -4.19 -0.14 0.07
C GLY A 79 -3.55 0.20 1.42
N TYR A 80 -3.54 -0.77 2.32
CA TYR A 80 -2.95 -0.66 3.66
C TYR A 80 -2.03 -1.85 3.92
N HIS A 81 -0.73 -1.64 3.72
CA HIS A 81 0.29 -2.64 4.04
C HIS A 81 0.83 -2.36 5.45
N PHE A 82 0.97 -3.39 6.27
CA PHE A 82 1.33 -3.22 7.67
C PHE A 82 2.31 -4.30 8.15
N LEU A 83 3.19 -3.89 9.06
CA LEU A 83 4.11 -4.81 9.71
C LEU A 83 3.34 -5.84 10.57
N SER A 84 3.45 -7.12 10.26
CA SER A 84 2.98 -8.23 11.09
C SER A 84 3.94 -8.46 12.27
N PRO A 85 3.46 -8.76 13.49
CA PRO A 85 2.06 -9.01 13.88
C PRO A 85 1.44 -7.83 14.64
N LEU A 86 1.42 -6.62 14.07
CA LEU A 86 0.97 -5.43 14.81
C LEU A 86 -0.55 -5.33 15.04
N LEU A 87 -1.35 -6.18 14.41
CA LEU A 87 -2.81 -6.15 14.48
C LEU A 87 -3.37 -7.53 14.82
N LEU A 88 -4.44 -7.54 15.60
CA LEU A 88 -5.24 -8.72 15.91
C LEU A 88 -6.15 -9.13 14.72
N ASP A 89 -6.67 -10.35 14.75
CA ASP A 89 -7.62 -10.87 13.76
C ASP A 89 -8.89 -9.99 13.67
N GLU A 90 -9.40 -9.53 14.81
CA GLU A 90 -10.59 -8.69 14.86
C GLU A 90 -10.33 -7.31 14.24
N GLU A 91 -9.18 -6.70 14.55
CA GLU A 91 -8.77 -5.40 14.03
C GLU A 91 -8.57 -5.45 12.51
N THR A 92 -7.88 -6.50 12.01
CA THR A 92 -7.71 -6.71 10.56
C THR A 92 -9.05 -6.94 9.86
N THR A 93 -9.97 -7.70 10.48
CA THR A 93 -11.32 -7.91 9.97
C THR A 93 -12.11 -6.61 9.88
N GLU A 94 -12.02 -5.74 10.89
CA GLU A 94 -12.67 -4.43 10.88
C GLU A 94 -12.10 -3.51 9.79
N ILE A 95 -10.78 -3.51 9.60
CA ILE A 95 -10.12 -2.75 8.53
C ILE A 95 -10.59 -3.23 7.15
N ILE A 96 -10.67 -4.54 6.92
CA ILE A 96 -11.19 -5.10 5.66
C ILE A 96 -12.66 -4.70 5.46
N LYS A 97 -13.50 -4.82 6.50
CA LYS A 97 -14.93 -4.43 6.45
C LYS A 97 -15.12 -2.96 6.15
N SER A 98 -14.17 -2.10 6.54
CA SER A 98 -14.21 -0.69 6.16
C SER A 98 -14.08 -0.52 4.63
N GLY A 99 -13.48 -1.48 3.92
CA GLY A 99 -13.21 -1.43 2.48
C GLY A 99 -11.75 -1.11 2.12
N LEU A 100 -10.82 -1.29 3.06
CA LEU A 100 -9.38 -1.26 2.78
C LEU A 100 -8.88 -2.63 2.33
N TYR A 101 -7.94 -2.64 1.38
CA TYR A 101 -7.18 -3.81 0.98
C TYR A 101 -5.93 -3.94 1.83
N ILE A 102 -5.89 -4.96 2.69
CA ILE A 102 -4.76 -5.16 3.60
C ILE A 102 -3.72 -6.13 3.01
N ARG A 103 -2.43 -5.87 3.27
CA ARG A 103 -1.34 -6.82 2.97
C ARG A 103 -0.29 -6.79 4.10
N PRO A 104 -0.21 -7.82 4.95
CA PRO A 104 0.79 -7.85 6.00
C PRO A 104 2.20 -8.14 5.44
N ASP A 105 3.22 -7.50 6.01
CA ASP A 105 4.63 -7.78 5.75
C ASP A 105 5.41 -7.89 7.07
N THR A 106 6.45 -8.70 7.26
CA THR A 106 6.75 -9.93 6.54
C THR A 106 6.14 -11.10 7.32
N VAL A 107 5.33 -11.91 6.64
CA VAL A 107 4.76 -13.14 7.20
C VAL A 107 5.61 -14.31 6.71
N ASN A 108 6.38 -14.93 7.62
CA ASN A 108 7.31 -16.01 7.27
C ASN A 108 6.85 -17.39 7.77
N GLU A 109 6.04 -17.42 8.82
CA GLU A 109 5.64 -18.66 9.48
C GLU A 109 4.21 -19.07 9.09
N ARG A 110 3.98 -20.38 8.98
CA ARG A 110 2.65 -20.92 8.64
C ARG A 110 1.59 -20.54 9.67
N ASP A 111 1.96 -20.51 10.94
CA ASP A 111 1.03 -20.15 12.01
C ASP A 111 0.58 -18.68 11.88
N GLN A 112 1.47 -17.79 11.41
CA GLN A 112 1.13 -16.40 11.11
C GLN A 112 0.24 -16.27 9.87
N LEU A 113 0.41 -17.12 8.86
CA LEU A 113 -0.49 -17.11 7.68
C LEU A 113 -1.94 -17.41 8.07
N SER A 114 -2.16 -18.28 9.06
CA SER A 114 -3.50 -18.69 9.49
C SER A 114 -4.36 -17.54 10.04
N ILE A 115 -3.72 -16.47 10.53
CA ILE A 115 -4.33 -15.21 10.97
C ILE A 115 -5.01 -14.49 9.79
N TYR A 116 -4.40 -14.55 8.60
CA TYR A 116 -4.77 -13.73 7.44
C TYR A 116 -5.52 -14.47 6.32
N MET A 117 -5.65 -15.80 6.38
CA MET A 117 -6.24 -16.64 5.32
C MET A 117 -7.66 -17.15 5.63
N LYS A 118 -8.45 -16.39 6.41
CA LYS A 118 -9.82 -16.76 6.79
C LYS A 118 -10.88 -16.30 5.78
#